data_AF-A0A542LQG2-F1
#
_entry.id   AF-A0A542LQG2-F1
#
_cell.length_a   1.000
_cell.length_b   1.000
_cell.length_c   1.000
_cell.angle_alpha   90.00
_cell.angle_beta   90.00
_cell.angle_gamma   90.00
#
_symmetry.space_group_name_H-M   'P 1'
#
loop_
_entity.id
_entity.type
_entity.pdbx_description
1 polymer ?
#
loop_
_entity_poly.entity_id
_entity_poly.type
_entity_poly.pdbx_seq_one_letter_code
_entity_poly.pdbx_strand_id
1 'polypeptide(L)'
;MDDPIHVPGLREACEELAHVVLASGQPQVSRDILETLASRFEAEAADFAALVAGNGRDTALLTRAVHYLIDAHALPLMGTDMEWFRQALNCLVELAVPGIALSAKGAAFLEDVAVGIEQSMQDLE
;
A
#
# COMPACT_ATOMS: atom_id res chain seq x y z
N MET A 1 18.96 -15.94 11.70
CA MET A 1 18.48 -15.09 10.60
C MET A 1 17.05 -15.55 10.40
N ASP A 2 16.09 -14.77 10.89
CA ASP A 2 14.68 -15.16 10.76
C ASP A 2 14.29 -15.09 9.28
N ASP A 3 13.53 -16.08 8.82
CA ASP A 3 13.05 -16.09 7.45
C ASP A 3 12.14 -14.88 7.20
N PRO A 4 12.20 -14.24 6.01
CA PRO A 4 11.30 -13.15 5.66
C PRO A 4 9.84 -13.57 5.84
N ILE A 5 9.05 -12.73 6.50
CA ILE A 5 7.62 -12.99 6.69
C ILE A 5 6.94 -12.96 5.33
N HIS A 6 6.28 -14.06 4.98
CA HIS A 6 5.59 -14.18 3.70
C HIS A 6 4.37 -13.24 3.64
N VAL A 7 4.28 -12.47 2.55
CA VAL A 7 3.14 -11.62 2.22
C VAL A 7 2.48 -12.15 0.94
N PRO A 8 1.33 -12.84 1.03
CA PRO A 8 0.69 -13.47 -0.13
C PRO A 8 0.31 -12.48 -1.22
N GLY A 9 0.72 -12.74 -2.46
CA GLY A 9 0.33 -11.94 -3.64
C GLY A 9 1.00 -10.57 -3.77
N LEU A 10 1.92 -10.21 -2.86
CA LEU A 10 2.52 -8.87 -2.84
C LEU A 10 3.26 -8.54 -4.14
N ARG A 11 4.03 -9.51 -4.66
CA ARG A 11 4.80 -9.33 -5.90
C ARG A 11 3.91 -8.93 -7.08
N GLU A 12 2.80 -9.62 -7.27
CA GLU A 12 1.86 -9.40 -8.37
C GLU A 12 1.22 -8.01 -8.27
N ALA A 13 0.77 -7.63 -7.07
CA ALA A 13 0.21 -6.29 -6.81
C ALA A 13 1.24 -5.17 -7.08
N CYS A 14 2.52 -5.38 -6.71
CA CYS A 14 3.58 -4.42 -6.97
C CYS A 14 3.95 -4.32 -8.46
N GLU A 15 3.83 -5.40 -9.23
CA GLU A 15 3.98 -5.38 -10.69
C GLU A 15 2.86 -4.59 -11.35
N GLU A 16 1.61 -4.81 -10.92
CA GLU A 16 0.46 -4.02 -11.38
C GLU A 16 0.63 -2.53 -11.08
N LEU A 17 1.04 -2.20 -9.85
CA LEU A 17 1.31 -0.82 -9.48
C LEU A 17 2.40 -0.19 -10.36
N ALA A 18 3.49 -0.91 -10.61
CA ALA A 18 4.57 -0.44 -11.47
C ALA A 18 4.06 -0.17 -12.91
N HIS A 19 3.15 -1.01 -13.43
CA HIS A 19 2.50 -0.77 -14.71
C HIS A 19 1.67 0.51 -14.74
N VAL A 20 0.88 0.76 -13.69
CA VAL A 20 0.02 1.95 -13.61
C VAL A 20 0.85 3.24 -13.55
N VAL A 21 1.87 3.30 -12.68
CA VAL A 21 2.63 4.56 -12.47
C VAL A 21 3.63 4.87 -13.59
N LEU A 22 4.09 3.84 -14.31
CA LEU A 22 4.95 4.00 -15.48
C LEU A 22 4.16 4.10 -16.79
N ALA A 23 2.83 3.95 -16.76
CA ALA A 23 2.00 4.13 -17.94
C ALA A 23 2.30 5.49 -18.57
N SER A 24 2.82 5.47 -19.80
CA SER A 24 3.18 6.66 -20.55
C SER A 24 2.42 6.70 -21.87
N GLY A 25 2.12 7.90 -22.37
CA GLY A 25 1.55 8.09 -23.70
C GLY A 25 2.52 7.85 -24.87
N GLN A 26 3.69 7.25 -24.62
CA GLN A 26 4.86 7.07 -25.50
C GLN A 26 5.37 5.59 -25.36
N PRO A 27 6.31 5.07 -26.19
CA PRO A 27 6.45 3.63 -26.41
C PRO A 27 6.87 2.83 -25.16
N GLN A 28 6.56 1.52 -25.21
CA GLN A 28 6.64 0.55 -24.10
C GLN A 28 7.86 0.73 -23.18
N VAL A 29 7.56 0.93 -21.89
CA VAL A 29 8.54 0.86 -20.80
C VAL A 29 9.24 -0.49 -20.83
N SER A 30 10.57 -0.51 -20.65
CA SER A 30 11.30 -1.77 -20.68
C SER A 30 10.88 -2.68 -19.51
N ARG A 31 10.88 -3.99 -19.77
CA ARG A 31 10.57 -5.00 -18.76
C ARG A 31 11.48 -4.87 -17.53
N ASP A 32 12.76 -4.58 -17.72
CA ASP A 32 13.72 -4.43 -16.62
C ASP A 32 13.38 -3.25 -15.70
N ILE A 33 12.85 -2.14 -16.24
CA ILE A 33 12.43 -0.99 -15.43
C ILE A 33 11.19 -1.34 -14.59
N LEU A 34 10.23 -2.03 -15.19
CA LEU A 34 9.03 -2.53 -14.50
C LEU A 34 9.40 -3.47 -13.35
N GLU A 35 10.23 -4.49 -13.64
CA GLU A 35 10.65 -5.47 -12.64
C GLU A 35 11.46 -4.83 -11.51
N THR A 36 12.31 -3.84 -11.84
CA THR A 36 13.08 -3.08 -10.84
C THR A 36 12.17 -2.25 -9.95
N LEU A 37 11.19 -1.53 -10.53
CA LEU A 37 10.29 -0.70 -9.75
C LEU A 37 9.35 -1.55 -8.87
N ALA A 38 8.79 -2.63 -9.41
CA ALA A 38 7.98 -3.58 -8.65
C ALA A 38 8.74 -4.15 -7.44
N SER A 39 10.02 -4.50 -7.63
CA SER A 39 10.88 -4.99 -6.54
C SER A 39 11.10 -3.95 -5.45
N ARG A 40 11.17 -2.66 -5.81
CA ARG A 40 11.29 -1.56 -4.84
C ARG A 40 10.00 -1.36 -4.06
N PHE A 41 8.84 -1.43 -4.71
CA PHE A 41 7.55 -1.39 -4.01
C PHE A 41 7.37 -2.57 -3.06
N GLU A 42 7.72 -3.77 -3.52
CA GLU A 42 7.64 -5.01 -2.73
C GLU A 42 8.52 -4.92 -1.48
N ALA A 43 9.76 -4.44 -1.61
CA ALA A 43 10.65 -4.27 -0.46
C ALA A 43 10.09 -3.28 0.58
N GLU A 44 9.64 -2.10 0.15
CA GLU A 44 9.08 -1.09 1.05
C GLU A 44 7.79 -1.59 1.73
N ALA A 45 6.97 -2.39 1.04
CA ALA A 45 5.79 -2.98 1.65
C ALA A 45 6.13 -4.13 2.62
N ALA A 46 7.09 -4.97 2.28
CA ALA A 46 7.53 -6.09 3.10
C ALA A 46 8.15 -5.65 4.44
N ASP A 47 8.73 -4.45 4.51
CA ASP A 47 9.26 -3.87 5.75
C ASP A 47 8.20 -3.74 6.87
N PHE A 48 6.91 -3.67 6.50
CA PHE A 48 5.80 -3.65 7.46
C PHE A 48 5.33 -5.04 7.92
N ALA A 49 5.77 -6.13 7.29
CA ALA A 49 5.24 -7.46 7.55
C ALA A 49 5.45 -7.92 9.00
N ALA A 50 6.60 -7.58 9.60
CA ALA A 50 6.87 -7.86 11.01
C ALA A 50 5.96 -7.08 11.96
N LEU A 51 5.66 -5.82 11.66
CA LEU A 51 4.74 -5.01 12.43
C LEU A 51 3.31 -5.58 12.35
N VAL A 52 2.85 -5.93 11.15
CA VAL A 52 1.50 -6.47 10.93
C VAL A 52 1.33 -7.81 11.66
N ALA A 53 2.27 -8.74 11.45
CA ALA A 53 2.24 -10.05 12.11
C ALA A 53 2.40 -9.94 13.63
N GLY A 54 3.29 -9.07 14.11
CA GLY A 54 3.52 -8.83 15.55
C GLY A 54 2.29 -8.29 16.28
N ASN A 55 1.38 -7.62 15.57
CA ASN A 55 0.08 -7.17 16.09
C ASN A 55 -1.05 -8.19 15.87
N GLY A 56 -0.74 -9.42 15.45
CA GLY A 56 -1.71 -10.49 15.24
C GLY A 56 -2.64 -10.27 14.03
N ARG A 57 -2.21 -9.45 13.06
CA ARG A 57 -2.98 -9.13 11.85
C ARG A 57 -2.49 -9.98 10.68
N ASP A 58 -3.40 -10.25 9.75
CA ASP A 58 -3.11 -10.96 8.50
C ASP A 58 -2.18 -10.12 7.60
N THR A 59 -1.03 -10.67 7.21
CA THR A 59 -0.03 -9.97 6.39
C THR A 59 -0.51 -9.70 4.97
N ALA A 60 -1.50 -10.44 4.45
CA ALA A 60 -2.12 -10.14 3.16
C ALA A 60 -2.84 -8.76 3.14
N LEU A 61 -2.97 -8.10 4.29
CA LEU A 61 -3.32 -6.68 4.39
C LEU A 61 -2.43 -5.80 3.52
N LEU A 62 -1.13 -6.08 3.43
CA LEU A 62 -0.19 -5.25 2.65
C LEU A 62 -0.50 -5.33 1.15
N THR A 63 -0.83 -6.51 0.63
CA THR A 63 -1.29 -6.70 -0.75
C THR A 63 -2.57 -5.92 -1.01
N ARG A 64 -3.55 -6.00 -0.09
CA ARG A 64 -4.80 -5.21 -0.19
C ARG A 64 -4.55 -3.70 -0.16
N ALA A 65 -3.59 -3.25 0.64
CA ALA A 65 -3.19 -1.85 0.69
C ALA A 65 -2.55 -1.39 -0.63
N VAL A 66 -1.73 -2.23 -1.27
CA VAL A 66 -1.18 -1.92 -2.61
C VAL A 66 -2.29 -1.79 -3.65
N HIS A 67 -3.28 -2.69 -3.67
CA HIS A 67 -4.45 -2.53 -4.56
C HIS A 67 -5.24 -1.26 -4.27
N TYR A 68 -5.47 -0.92 -3.00
CA TYR A 68 -6.11 0.34 -2.65
C TYR A 68 -5.30 1.54 -3.19
N LEU A 69 -3.97 1.52 -3.10
CA LEU A 69 -3.12 2.57 -3.66
C LEU A 69 -3.22 2.63 -5.19
N ILE A 70 -3.33 1.48 -5.88
CA ILE A 70 -3.55 1.43 -7.32
C ILE A 70 -4.85 2.16 -7.68
N ASP A 71 -5.95 1.87 -6.98
CA ASP A 71 -7.27 2.42 -7.31
C ASP A 71 -7.44 3.89 -6.90
N ALA A 72 -6.89 4.28 -5.74
CA ALA A 72 -7.19 5.57 -5.13
C ALA A 72 -6.10 6.64 -5.32
N HIS A 73 -4.84 6.23 -5.57
CA HIS A 73 -3.69 7.15 -5.49
C HIS A 73 -2.72 7.06 -6.66
N ALA A 74 -2.62 5.92 -7.33
CA ALA A 74 -1.68 5.73 -8.42
C ALA A 74 -2.13 6.52 -9.65
N LEU A 75 -1.25 7.39 -10.14
CA LEU A 75 -1.46 8.16 -11.35
C LEU A 75 -0.38 7.80 -12.39
N PRO A 76 -0.72 7.84 -13.69
CA PRO A 76 0.29 7.73 -14.74
C PRO A 76 1.37 8.80 -14.58
N LEU A 77 2.59 8.48 -15.00
CA LEU A 77 3.75 9.39 -15.00
C LEU A 77 4.23 9.85 -13.61
N MET A 78 3.81 9.21 -12.53
CA MET A 78 4.45 9.40 -11.21
C MET A 78 5.92 8.94 -11.22
N GLY A 79 6.29 8.13 -12.21
CA GLY A 79 7.67 7.74 -12.46
C GLY A 79 8.21 6.77 -11.41
N THR A 80 9.48 6.92 -11.06
CA THR A 80 10.20 6.00 -10.16
C THR A 80 10.46 6.58 -8.76
N ASP A 81 9.85 7.72 -8.45
CA ASP A 81 9.87 8.29 -7.11
C ASP A 81 9.02 7.41 -6.18
N MET A 82 9.56 7.13 -4.99
CA MET A 82 9.00 6.19 -4.01
C MET A 82 8.44 6.91 -2.79
N GLU A 83 8.70 8.21 -2.62
CA GLU A 83 8.31 8.93 -1.41
C GLU A 83 6.80 8.90 -1.19
N TRP A 84 6.03 9.16 -2.26
CA TRP A 84 4.56 9.10 -2.21
C TRP A 84 4.06 7.73 -1.75
N PHE A 85 4.67 6.64 -2.26
CA PHE A 85 4.26 5.27 -1.95
C PHE A 85 4.52 4.96 -0.48
N ARG A 86 5.71 5.30 0.01
CA ARG A 86 6.09 5.06 1.40
C ARG A 86 5.18 5.82 2.37
N GLN A 87 4.91 7.09 2.09
CA GLN A 87 4.05 7.91 2.95
C GLN A 87 2.60 7.41 2.94
N ALA A 88 2.06 7.08 1.77
CA ALA A 88 0.70 6.59 1.64
C ALA A 88 0.52 5.21 2.30
N LEU A 89 1.44 4.27 2.05
CA LEU A 89 1.40 2.95 2.65
C LEU A 89 1.55 3.02 4.18
N ASN A 90 2.46 3.84 4.70
CA ASN A 90 2.62 4.02 6.14
C ASN A 90 1.30 4.50 6.78
N CYS A 91 0.63 5.48 6.17
CA CYS A 91 -0.67 5.97 6.64
C CYS A 91 -1.74 4.87 6.67
N LEU A 92 -1.85 4.08 5.59
CA LEU A 92 -2.80 2.97 5.51
C LEU A 92 -2.52 1.89 6.57
N VAL A 93 -1.24 1.56 6.78
CA VAL A 93 -0.84 0.56 7.80
C VAL A 93 -1.12 1.09 9.20
N GLU A 94 -0.85 2.36 9.51
CA GLU A 94 -1.15 2.96 10.81
C GLU A 94 -2.66 2.95 11.12
N LEU A 95 -3.50 3.22 10.13
CA LEU A 95 -4.96 3.16 10.28
C LEU A 95 -5.45 1.73 10.49
N ALA A 96 -4.89 0.76 9.77
CA ALA A 96 -5.36 -0.62 9.80
C ALA A 96 -4.74 -1.48 10.93
N VAL A 97 -3.54 -1.09 11.40
CA VAL A 97 -2.73 -1.74 12.44
C VAL A 97 -2.18 -0.67 13.39
N PRO A 98 -3.02 -0.09 14.25
CA PRO A 98 -2.62 1.03 15.10
C PRO A 98 -1.55 0.61 16.12
N GLY A 99 -0.37 1.22 16.03
CA GLY A 99 0.76 0.97 16.94
C GLY A 99 0.94 2.00 18.06
N ILE A 100 0.19 3.10 18.03
CA ILE A 100 0.33 4.23 18.97
C ILE A 100 -1.03 4.61 19.55
N ALA A 101 -1.07 4.86 20.86
CA ALA A 101 -2.25 5.40 21.52
C ALA A 101 -2.49 6.85 21.11
N LEU A 102 -3.69 7.15 20.60
CA LEU A 102 -4.10 8.50 20.26
C LEU A 102 -4.58 9.27 21.49
N SER A 103 -4.42 10.59 21.45
CA SER A 103 -5.15 11.48 22.37
C SER A 103 -6.63 11.51 22.01
N ALA A 104 -7.49 11.94 22.93
CA ALA A 104 -8.92 12.12 22.65
C ALA A 104 -9.20 13.02 21.43
N LYS A 105 -8.38 14.07 21.23
CA LYS A 105 -8.50 14.96 20.07
C LYS A 105 -8.12 14.27 18.76
N GLY A 106 -7.10 13.41 18.78
CA GLY A 106 -6.69 12.63 17.61
C GLY A 106 -7.65 11.50 17.29
N ALA A 107 -8.18 10.83 18.32
CA ALA A 107 -9.15 9.75 18.18
C ALA A 107 -10.47 10.20 17.55
N ALA A 108 -10.84 11.48 17.71
CA ALA A 108 -12.03 12.05 17.05
C ALA A 108 -11.97 11.91 15.51
N PHE A 109 -10.78 11.99 14.90
CA PHE A 109 -10.63 11.80 13.46
C PHE A 109 -10.97 10.37 13.00
N LEU A 110 -10.85 9.37 13.88
CA LEU A 110 -11.22 8.00 13.53
C LEU A 110 -12.73 7.85 13.28
N GLU A 111 -13.56 8.71 13.87
CA GLU A 111 -14.99 8.76 13.58
C GLU A 111 -15.24 9.24 12.15
N ASP A 112 -14.53 10.28 11.70
CA ASP A 112 -14.61 10.78 10.33
C ASP A 112 -14.14 9.71 9.32
N VAL A 113 -13.06 9.00 9.63
CA VAL A 113 -12.56 7.88 8.82
C VAL A 113 -13.59 6.75 8.74
N ALA A 114 -14.24 6.40 9.86
CA ALA A 114 -15.27 5.36 9.87
C ALA A 114 -16.46 5.70 8.96
N VAL A 115 -16.91 6.95 8.96
CA VAL A 115 -17.97 7.44 8.05
C VAL A 115 -17.54 7.33 6.59
N GLY A 116 -16.32 7.75 6.26
CA GLY A 116 -15.79 7.63 4.89
C GLY A 116 -15.67 6.18 4.42
N ILE A 117 -15.26 5.27 5.31
CA ILE A 117 -15.22 3.82 5.01
C ILE A 117 -16.64 3.30 4.75
N GLU A 118 -17.61 3.64 5.58
CA GLU A 118 -19.00 3.20 5.40
C GLU A 118 -19.56 3.66 4.04
N GLN A 119 -19.29 4.90 3.64
CA GLN A 119 -19.69 5.44 2.32
C GLN A 119 -19.03 4.67 1.17
N SER A 120 -17.71 4.49 1.19
CA SER A 120 -16.99 3.75 0.15
C SER A 120 -17.46 2.30 0.03
N MET A 121 -17.91 1.68 1.13
CA MET A 121 -18.45 0.32 1.13
C MET A 121 -19.86 0.24 0.52
N GLN A 122 -20.68 1.29 0.65
CA GLN A 122 -22.00 1.37 0.02
C GLN A 122 -21.90 1.49 -1.50
N ASP A 123 -20.86 2.15 -2.02
CA ASP A 123 -20.63 2.28 -3.47
C ASP A 123 -20.28 0.95 -4.16
N LEU A 124 -19.98 -0.11 -3.38
CA LEU A 124 -19.71 -1.46 -3.88
C LEU A 124 -20.98 -2.32 -4.02
N GLU A 125 -22.13 -1.89 -3.48
CA GLU A 125 -23.43 -2.60 -3.53
C GLU A 125 -24.28 -2.19 -4.74
#